data_AF-A0A8B6M906-F1
#
_entry.id   AF-A0A8B6M906-F1
#
_cell.length_a   1.000
_cell.length_b   1.000
_cell.length_c   1.000
_cell.angle_alpha   90.00
_cell.angle_beta   90.00
_cell.angle_gamma   90.00
#
_symmetry.space_group_name_H-M   'P 1'
#
loop_
_entity.id
_entity.type
_entity.pdbx_description
1 polymer ?
#
loop_
_entity_poly.entity_id
_entity_poly.type
_entity_poly.pdbx_seq_one_letter_code
_entity_poly.pdbx_strand_id
1 'polypeptide(L)'
;MSETEYMIRGRGYLRNMRDLGNVVLKADTGGSGTPVLLKNVARIELGPDERRGIAEMNGAGEVVGGIALKRDGADALTTIGNIKSKLEELKPGLPDGVSIEPVYDRSQLIDSAIHTLKHTLVEESLIVAAVCVLLKASMTAAGGSTRCSCT
;
A
#
# COMPACT_ATOMS: atom_id res chain seq x y z
N MET A 1 48.56 21.00 -10.87
CA MET A 1 47.35 20.94 -10.00
C MET A 1 46.28 21.82 -10.62
N SER A 2 45.43 21.29 -11.48
CA SER A 2 44.33 22.05 -12.12
C SER A 2 43.17 21.17 -12.60
N GLU A 3 42.90 20.05 -11.92
CA GLU A 3 41.74 19.20 -12.20
C GLU A 3 40.66 19.46 -11.13
N THR A 4 39.96 20.58 -11.22
CA THR A 4 38.77 20.82 -10.38
C THR A 4 37.67 21.40 -11.24
N GLU A 5 36.58 20.65 -11.36
CA GLU A 5 35.41 21.05 -12.12
C GLU A 5 34.43 21.78 -11.19
N TYR A 6 34.01 22.98 -11.60
CA TYR A 6 33.04 23.79 -10.84
C TYR A 6 31.69 23.78 -11.54
N MET A 7 30.69 23.19 -10.88
CA MET A 7 29.31 23.20 -11.36
C MET A 7 28.61 24.49 -10.92
N ILE A 8 28.31 25.37 -11.88
CA ILE A 8 27.50 26.57 -11.67
C ILE A 8 26.03 26.21 -11.84
N ARG A 9 25.19 26.45 -10.82
CA ARG A 9 23.74 26.25 -10.87
C ARG A 9 23.00 27.56 -10.62
N GLY A 10 22.19 27.98 -11.59
CA GLY A 10 21.22 29.05 -11.40
C GLY A 10 20.08 28.60 -10.48
N ARG A 11 19.73 29.41 -9.47
CA ARG A 11 18.54 29.21 -8.64
C ARG A 11 17.41 30.05 -9.23
N GLY A 12 16.29 29.42 -9.59
CA GLY A 12 15.12 30.10 -10.16
C GLY A 12 13.77 29.52 -9.74
N TYR A 13 13.75 28.56 -8.80
CA TYR A 13 12.51 27.97 -8.30
C TYR A 13 11.86 28.89 -7.27
N LEU A 14 10.56 29.11 -7.42
CA LEU A 14 9.71 29.73 -6.41
C LEU A 14 9.53 28.75 -5.25
N ARG A 15 9.88 29.17 -4.02
CA ARG A 15 9.80 28.29 -2.84
C ARG A 15 8.71 28.69 -1.87
N ASN A 16 8.29 29.94 -1.91
CA ASN A 16 7.36 30.51 -0.95
C ASN A 16 6.47 31.56 -1.62
N MET A 17 5.40 31.95 -0.92
CA MET A 17 4.46 32.97 -1.40
C MET A 17 5.12 34.33 -1.69
N ARG A 18 6.21 34.67 -0.98
CA ARG A 18 6.92 35.94 -1.19
C ARG A 18 7.65 35.95 -2.53
N ASP A 19 8.27 34.83 -2.90
CA ASP A 19 8.94 34.66 -4.19
C ASP A 19 7.92 34.86 -5.32
N LEU A 20 6.73 34.25 -5.20
CA LEU A 20 5.64 34.41 -6.16
C LEU A 20 5.18 35.88 -6.25
N GLY A 21 5.07 36.57 -5.12
CA GLY A 21 4.70 37.99 -5.10
C GLY A 21 5.73 38.94 -5.71
N ASN A 22 6.99 38.54 -5.75
CA ASN A 22 8.09 39.32 -6.34
C ASN A 22 8.31 39.01 -7.83
N VAL A 23 7.45 38.20 -8.45
CA VAL A 23 7.48 37.98 -9.90
C VAL A 23 7.21 39.31 -10.62
N VAL A 24 8.11 39.69 -11.52
CA VAL A 24 8.01 40.92 -12.31
C VAL A 24 7.09 40.68 -13.50
N LEU A 25 6.03 41.48 -13.62
CA LEU A 25 5.08 41.43 -14.73
C LEU A 25 5.40 42.44 -15.83
N LYS A 26 5.87 43.63 -15.43
CA LYS A 26 6.28 44.69 -16.35
C LYS A 26 7.45 45.44 -15.75
N ALA A 27 8.52 45.59 -16.53
CA ALA A 27 9.58 46.54 -16.25
C ALA A 27 9.30 47.81 -17.06
N ASP A 28 9.21 48.96 -16.39
CA ASP A 28 9.04 50.23 -17.09
C ASP A 28 10.33 50.60 -17.84
N THR A 29 10.24 50.69 -19.16
CA THR A 29 11.37 50.97 -20.07
C THR A 29 11.55 52.47 -20.32
N GLY A 30 10.62 53.30 -19.84
CA GLY A 30 10.56 54.76 -20.07
C GLY A 30 11.24 55.65 -19.02
N GLY A 31 12.15 55.11 -18.20
CA GLY A 31 13.04 55.90 -17.33
C GLY A 31 12.69 55.98 -15.84
N SER A 32 11.49 55.54 -15.40
CA SER A 32 11.11 55.55 -13.98
C SER A 32 11.66 54.37 -13.16
N GLY A 33 12.20 53.34 -13.83
CA GLY A 33 12.88 52.19 -13.21
C GLY A 33 12.05 51.33 -12.26
N THR A 34 10.76 51.61 -12.08
CA THR A 34 9.93 50.94 -11.07
C THR A 34 9.22 49.73 -11.68
N PRO A 35 9.53 48.49 -11.26
CA PRO A 35 8.87 47.30 -11.79
C PRO A 35 7.47 47.12 -11.20
N VAL A 36 6.54 46.62 -12.03
CA VAL A 36 5.24 46.12 -11.58
C VAL A 36 5.39 44.66 -11.20
N LEU A 37 5.10 44.35 -9.94
CA LEU A 37 5.21 43.01 -9.35
C LEU A 37 3.83 42.33 -9.29
N LEU A 38 3.80 41.00 -9.25
CA LEU A 38 2.54 40.24 -9.14
C LEU A 38 1.71 40.65 -7.92
N LYS A 39 2.37 40.92 -6.78
CA LYS A 39 1.70 41.43 -5.58
C LYS A 39 1.01 42.78 -5.74
N ASN A 40 1.35 43.56 -6.77
CA ASN A 40 0.72 44.86 -7.04
C ASN A 40 -0.63 44.71 -7.75
N VAL A 41 -0.90 43.55 -8.36
CA VAL A 41 -2.10 43.32 -9.17
C VAL A 41 -2.95 42.13 -8.71
N ALA A 42 -2.43 41.28 -7.82
CA ALA A 42 -3.12 40.10 -7.33
C ALA A 42 -2.90 39.88 -5.82
N ARG A 43 -3.88 39.25 -5.18
CA ARG A 43 -3.79 38.76 -3.79
C ARG A 43 -3.32 37.31 -3.81
N ILE A 44 -2.22 37.03 -3.11
CA ILE A 44 -1.60 35.70 -3.07
C ILE A 44 -1.94 35.07 -1.73
N GLU A 45 -2.63 33.92 -1.77
CA GLU A 45 -2.98 33.14 -0.60
C GLU A 45 -2.73 31.66 -0.85
N LEU A 46 -2.40 30.93 0.22
CA LEU A 46 -2.39 29.47 0.20
C LEU A 46 -3.83 28.99 0.43
N GLY A 47 -4.43 28.47 -0.65
CA GLY A 47 -5.73 27.81 -0.62
C GLY A 47 -5.59 26.28 -0.72
N PRO A 48 -6.68 25.55 -0.45
CA PRO A 48 -6.76 24.13 -0.80
C PRO A 48 -6.73 23.95 -2.31
N ASP A 49 -6.16 22.85 -2.77
CA ASP A 49 -6.27 22.44 -4.17
C ASP A 49 -7.69 21.94 -4.48
N GLU A 50 -8.04 21.94 -5.77
CA GLU A 50 -9.35 21.47 -6.21
C GLU A 50 -9.53 19.98 -5.87
N ARG A 51 -10.56 19.67 -5.09
CA ARG A 51 -10.81 18.31 -4.61
C ARG A 51 -11.39 17.45 -5.72
N ARG A 52 -10.61 16.47 -6.20
CA ARG A 52 -11.04 15.46 -7.18
C ARG A 52 -11.74 14.24 -6.56
N GLY A 53 -11.74 14.15 -5.24
CA GLY A 53 -12.37 13.05 -4.49
C GLY A 53 -12.46 13.41 -3.00
N ILE A 54 -13.43 12.81 -2.33
CA ILE A 54 -13.69 12.97 -0.90
C ILE A 54 -13.61 11.58 -0.27
N ALA A 55 -12.92 11.45 0.84
CA ALA A 55 -12.90 10.24 1.65
C ALA A 55 -13.39 10.57 3.05
N GLU A 56 -14.29 9.74 3.57
CA GLU A 56 -14.87 9.90 4.90
C GLU A 56 -14.63 8.63 5.70
N MET A 57 -14.36 8.77 6.99
CA MET A 57 -14.22 7.64 7.89
C MET A 57 -15.46 7.49 8.77
N ASN A 58 -16.25 6.44 8.52
CA ASN A 58 -17.34 5.99 9.40
C ASN A 58 -18.33 7.08 9.89
N GLY A 59 -18.61 8.13 9.11
CA GLY A 59 -19.52 9.19 9.55
C GLY A 59 -18.91 10.22 10.51
N ALA A 60 -17.64 10.08 10.87
CA ALA A 60 -16.96 10.91 11.88
C ALA A 60 -16.19 12.10 11.28
N GLY A 61 -16.15 12.22 9.96
CA GLY A 61 -15.52 13.33 9.25
C GLY A 61 -14.67 12.91 8.06
N GLU A 62 -14.24 13.92 7.31
CA GLU A 62 -13.38 13.78 6.13
C GLU A 62 -11.95 13.42 6.55
N VAL A 63 -11.38 12.40 5.91
CA VAL A 63 -10.03 11.90 6.19
C VAL A 63 -9.22 11.80 4.90
N VAL A 64 -7.89 11.72 5.05
CA VAL A 64 -7.00 11.41 3.93
C VAL A 64 -6.87 9.89 3.80
N GLY A 65 -7.28 9.35 2.66
CA GLY A 65 -7.14 7.93 2.33
C GLY A 65 -5.95 7.64 1.42
N GLY A 66 -5.50 6.38 1.42
CA GLY A 66 -4.48 5.87 0.50
C GLY A 66 -4.79 4.44 0.09
N ILE A 67 -4.48 4.08 -1.17
CA ILE A 67 -4.70 2.74 -1.71
C ILE A 67 -3.36 2.16 -2.16
N ALA A 68 -3.01 0.98 -1.63
CA ALA A 68 -1.85 0.23 -2.11
C ALA A 68 -2.24 -0.68 -3.28
N LEU A 69 -1.66 -0.41 -4.44
CA LEU A 69 -1.85 -1.22 -5.64
C LEU A 69 -0.69 -2.22 -5.78
N LYS A 70 -1.04 -3.51 -5.87
CA LYS A 70 -0.08 -4.57 -6.15
C LYS A 70 0.19 -4.63 -7.64
N ARG A 71 1.44 -4.91 -8.02
CA ARG A 71 1.80 -5.23 -9.41
C ARG A 71 1.07 -6.50 -9.87
N ASP A 72 0.73 -6.54 -11.16
CA ASP A 72 0.18 -7.76 -11.75
C ASP A 72 1.16 -8.94 -11.62
N GLY A 73 0.62 -10.15 -11.40
CA GLY A 73 1.40 -11.36 -11.18
C GLY A 73 2.16 -11.48 -9.83
N ALA A 74 2.25 -10.42 -9.03
CA ALA A 74 2.90 -10.51 -7.71
C ALA A 74 2.04 -11.26 -6.67
N ASP A 75 2.65 -11.86 -5.64
CA ASP A 75 1.89 -12.50 -4.56
C ASP A 75 1.21 -11.47 -3.65
N ALA A 76 -0.11 -11.61 -3.47
CA ALA A 76 -0.90 -10.69 -2.67
C ALA A 76 -0.59 -10.80 -1.18
N LEU A 77 -0.43 -12.03 -0.66
CA LEU A 77 -0.25 -12.26 0.77
C LEU A 77 1.08 -11.69 1.25
N THR A 78 2.16 -11.99 0.52
CA THR A 78 3.50 -11.46 0.80
C THR A 78 3.54 -9.93 0.65
N THR A 79 2.90 -9.37 -0.39
CA THR A 79 2.87 -7.92 -0.59
C THR A 79 2.17 -7.21 0.58
N ILE A 80 1.02 -7.72 1.03
CA ILE A 80 0.28 -7.14 2.16
C ILE A 80 1.09 -7.26 3.45
N GLY A 81 1.75 -8.40 3.69
CA GLY A 81 2.65 -8.59 4.83
C GLY A 81 3.78 -7.55 4.86
N ASN A 82 4.43 -7.32 3.73
CA ASN A 82 5.50 -6.33 3.60
C ASN A 82 4.98 -4.90 3.86
N ILE A 83 3.79 -4.55 3.36
CA ILE A 83 3.17 -3.24 3.61
C ILE A 83 2.91 -3.05 5.10
N LYS A 84 2.34 -4.04 5.78
CA LYS A 84 2.08 -3.98 7.24
C LYS A 84 3.38 -3.80 8.02
N SER A 85 4.42 -4.57 7.70
CA SER A 85 5.74 -4.41 8.32
C SER A 85 6.29 -3.00 8.13
N LYS A 86 6.19 -2.46 6.92
CA LYS A 86 6.68 -1.11 6.63
C LYS A 86 5.88 -0.03 7.35
N LEU A 87 4.57 -0.23 7.52
CA LEU A 87 3.74 0.69 8.30
C LEU A 87 4.17 0.70 9.77
N GLU A 88 4.43 -0.47 10.38
CA GLU A 88 4.94 -0.54 11.75
C GLU A 88 6.29 0.17 11.90
N GLU A 89 7.19 0.05 10.93
CA GLU A 89 8.47 0.76 10.92
C GLU A 89 8.32 2.28 10.82
N LEU A 90 7.28 2.76 10.12
CA LEU A 90 7.04 4.19 9.88
C LEU A 90 6.22 4.86 10.99
N LYS A 91 5.47 4.09 11.79
CA LYS A 91 4.65 4.63 12.90
C LYS A 91 5.40 5.59 13.84
N PRO A 92 6.66 5.33 14.25
CA PRO A 92 7.39 6.24 15.14
C PRO A 92 7.75 7.59 14.49
N GLY A 93 7.75 7.68 13.16
CA GLY A 93 8.04 8.90 12.42
C GLY A 93 6.79 9.75 12.15
N LEU A 94 5.61 9.30 12.58
CA LEU A 94 4.38 10.03 12.38
C LEU A 94 4.28 11.22 13.37
N PRO A 95 3.76 12.38 12.94
CA PRO A 95 3.45 13.48 13.85
C PRO A 95 2.43 13.08 14.91
N ASP A 96 2.46 13.76 16.05
CA ASP A 96 1.50 13.55 17.12
C ASP A 96 0.05 13.69 16.63
N GLY A 97 -0.80 12.73 17.00
CA GLY A 97 -2.22 12.70 16.61
C GLY A 97 -2.53 12.08 15.25
N VAL A 98 -1.53 11.59 14.52
CA VAL A 98 -1.74 10.86 13.24
C VAL A 98 -1.78 9.35 13.49
N SER A 99 -2.92 8.72 13.19
CA SER A 99 -3.07 7.26 13.15
C SER A 99 -3.35 6.76 11.73
N ILE A 100 -2.88 5.55 11.43
CA ILE A 100 -3.15 4.87 10.15
C ILE A 100 -3.98 3.63 10.46
N GLU A 101 -5.22 3.63 9.99
CA GLU A 101 -6.16 2.53 10.18
C GLU A 101 -6.46 1.83 8.84
N PRO A 102 -6.22 0.52 8.72
CA PRO A 102 -6.52 -0.21 7.51
C PRO A 102 -8.03 -0.40 7.36
N VAL A 103 -8.62 0.21 6.33
CA VAL A 103 -10.06 0.10 6.02
C VAL A 103 -10.40 -1.21 5.31
N TYR A 104 -9.48 -1.74 4.50
CA TYR A 104 -9.69 -2.95 3.72
C TYR A 104 -8.41 -3.78 3.62
N ASP A 105 -8.50 -5.05 3.99
CA ASP A 105 -7.39 -5.99 3.98
C ASP A 105 -7.79 -7.33 3.34
N ARG A 106 -7.20 -7.62 2.18
CA ARG A 106 -7.49 -8.86 1.44
C ARG A 106 -6.81 -10.10 2.04
N SER A 107 -5.79 -9.95 2.89
CA SER A 107 -5.08 -11.11 3.43
C SER A 107 -6.00 -11.96 4.31
N GLN A 108 -6.90 -11.32 5.07
CA GLN A 108 -7.84 -12.02 5.96
C GLN A 108 -8.73 -13.02 5.22
N LEU A 109 -9.20 -12.65 4.03
CA LEU A 109 -10.01 -13.54 3.19
C LEU A 109 -9.18 -14.72 2.66
N ILE A 110 -7.93 -14.46 2.25
CA ILE A 110 -7.01 -15.49 1.75
C ILE A 110 -6.70 -16.50 2.85
N ASP A 111 -6.32 -16.02 4.04
CA ASP A 111 -5.98 -16.87 5.18
C ASP A 111 -7.18 -17.74 5.62
N SER A 112 -8.38 -17.15 5.65
CA SER A 112 -9.61 -17.88 5.98
C SER A 112 -9.93 -18.97 4.96
N ALA A 113 -9.73 -18.70 3.67
CA ALA A 113 -9.93 -19.68 2.61
C ALA A 113 -8.92 -20.83 2.71
N ILE A 114 -7.64 -20.52 2.96
CA ILE A 114 -6.59 -21.52 3.16
C ILE A 114 -6.90 -22.39 4.39
N HIS A 115 -7.33 -21.77 5.49
CA HIS A 115 -7.69 -22.49 6.71
C HIS A 115 -8.85 -23.47 6.45
N THR A 116 -9.90 -23.00 5.77
CA THR A 116 -11.06 -23.84 5.41
C THR A 116 -10.64 -25.02 4.55
N LEU A 117 -9.84 -24.77 3.51
CA LEU A 117 -9.35 -25.82 2.62
C LEU A 117 -8.49 -26.86 3.36
N LYS A 118 -7.59 -26.41 4.25
CA LYS A 118 -6.77 -27.30 5.07
C LYS A 118 -7.62 -28.15 6.00
N HIS A 119 -8.64 -27.57 6.62
CA HIS A 119 -9.55 -28.30 7.50
C HIS A 119 -10.27 -29.41 6.75
N THR A 120 -10.90 -29.08 5.61
CA THR A 120 -11.62 -30.05 4.79
C THR A 120 -10.70 -31.17 4.28
N LEU A 121 -9.49 -30.85 3.81
CA LEU A 121 -8.52 -31.86 3.36
C LEU A 121 -8.11 -32.83 4.47
N VAL A 122 -7.95 -32.34 5.71
CA VAL A 122 -7.60 -33.18 6.85
C VAL A 122 -8.78 -34.08 7.24
N GLU A 123 -10.01 -33.54 7.24
CA GLU A 123 -11.22 -34.33 7.51
C GLU A 123 -11.41 -35.45 6.49
N GLU A 124 -11.33 -35.12 5.20
CA GLU A 124 -11.45 -36.11 4.12
C GLU A 124 -10.35 -37.17 4.19
N SER A 125 -9.10 -36.75 4.44
CA SER A 125 -7.97 -37.68 4.59
C SER A 125 -8.17 -38.65 5.75
N LEU A 126 -8.67 -38.17 6.89
CA LEU A 126 -8.97 -39.01 8.07
C LEU A 126 -10.12 -39.99 7.80
N ILE A 127 -11.19 -39.53 7.14
CA ILE A 127 -12.32 -40.38 6.78
C ILE A 127 -11.87 -41.50 5.84
N VAL A 128 -11.11 -41.16 4.79
CA VAL A 128 -10.57 -42.15 3.84
C VAL A 128 -9.64 -43.15 4.54
N ALA A 129 -8.74 -42.67 5.41
CA ALA A 129 -7.86 -43.53 6.19
C ALA A 129 -8.64 -44.50 7.09
N ALA A 130 -9.69 -44.01 7.78
CA ALA A 130 -10.54 -44.83 8.64
C ALA A 130 -11.27 -45.93 7.83
N VAL A 131 -11.85 -45.60 6.68
CA VAL A 131 -12.52 -46.57 5.80
C VAL A 131 -11.53 -47.63 5.29
N CYS A 132 -10.33 -47.24 4.88
CA CYS A 132 -9.29 -48.17 4.44
C CYS A 132 -8.88 -49.16 5.55
N VAL A 133 -8.72 -48.67 6.79
CA VAL A 133 -8.39 -49.53 7.95
C VAL A 133 -9.52 -50.50 8.25
N LEU A 134 -10.78 -50.03 8.24
CA LEU A 134 -11.96 -50.88 8.49
C LEU A 134 -12.10 -51.98 7.43
N LEU A 135 -11.94 -51.65 6.14
CA LEU A 135 -12.01 -52.63 5.06
C LEU A 135 -10.89 -53.68 5.17
N LYS A 136 -9.65 -53.25 5.46
CA LYS A 136 -8.52 -54.17 5.69
C LYS A 136 -8.76 -55.06 6.91
N ALA A 137 -9.27 -54.53 8.01
CA ALA A 137 -9.58 -55.32 9.20
C ALA A 137 -10.69 -56.35 8.96
N SER A 138 -11.76 -55.97 8.25
CA SER A 138 -12.87 -56.88 7.89
C SER A 138 -12.41 -58.03 6.98
N MET A 139 -11.58 -57.75 5.97
CA MET A 139 -11.03 -58.79 5.10
C MET A 139 -10.07 -59.74 5.83
N THR A 140 -9.40 -59.27 6.87
CA THR A 140 -8.51 -60.11 7.71
C THR A 140 -9.31 -61.00 8.66
N ALA A 141 -10.48 -60.56 9.13
CA ALA A 141 -11.36 -61.33 10.01
C ALA A 141 -12.19 -62.41 9.26
N ALA A 142 -12.48 -62.20 7.98
CA ALA A 142 -13.32 -63.09 7.17
C ALA A 142 -12.55 -64.21 6.43
N GLY A 143 -11.23 -64.32 6.58
CA GLY A 143 -10.42 -65.20 5.74
C GLY A 143 -9.19 -65.79 6.43
N GLY A 144 -9.41 -66.76 7.32
CA GLY A 144 -8.45 -67.85 7.44
C GLY A 144 -8.34 -68.55 6.08
N SER A 145 -7.12 -68.66 5.55
CA SER A 145 -6.77 -69.38 4.33
C SER A 145 -7.43 -68.86 3.03
N THR A 146 -6.75 -67.94 2.33
CA THR A 146 -6.35 -68.23 0.94
C THR A 146 -5.15 -67.39 0.54
N ARG A 147 -4.10 -68.11 0.16
CA ARG A 147 -2.79 -67.70 -0.37
C ARG A 147 -2.72 -66.29 -0.95
N CYS A 148 -1.84 -65.48 -0.35
CA CYS A 148 -0.93 -64.64 -1.10
C CYS A 148 -0.30 -65.44 -2.24
N SER A 149 -0.53 -65.02 -3.48
CA SER A 149 0.43 -65.19 -4.57
C SER A 149 0.78 -63.81 -5.09
N CYS A 150 2.03 -63.41 -4.85
CA CYS A 150 2.67 -62.32 -5.57
C CYS A 150 2.62 -62.62 -7.07
N THR A 151 2.02 -61.72 -7.86
CA THR A 151 2.51 -61.30 -9.17
C THR A 151 1.95 -59.92 -9.47
#